data_AF-A0A7X7LIC0-F1
#
_entry.id   AF-A0A7X7LIC0-F1
#
_cell.length_a   1.000
_cell.length_b   1.000
_cell.length_c   1.000
_cell.angle_alpha   90.00
_cell.angle_beta   90.00
_cell.angle_gamma   90.00
#
_symmetry.space_group_name_H-M   'P 1'
#
loop_
_entity.id
_entity.type
_entity.pdbx_description
1 polymer ?
#
loop_
_entity_poly.entity_id
_entity_poly.type
_entity_poly.pdbx_seq_one_letter_code
_entity_poly.pdbx_strand_id
1 'polypeptide(L)'
;MDNKSDLLASYKVESTKDLTDKDIDELIVRLRQMLEHKTQENDKQLRTWRSNILTLLNKMGIYVTNGDWSKVNQFLLNKKISGKLLYEMSVDEMKQLYRKLLMIHGKQQVQISKENILKVCN
;
A
#
# COMPACT_ATOMS: atom_id res chain seq x y z
N MET A 1 15.21 -8.42 -4.57
CA MET A 1 13.85 -8.45 -4.00
C MET A 1 12.99 -9.25 -4.95
N ASP A 2 12.55 -10.44 -4.53
CA ASP A 2 11.63 -11.26 -5.32
C ASP A 2 10.21 -10.74 -5.10
N ASN A 3 9.72 -9.96 -6.05
CA ASN A 3 8.41 -9.31 -5.98
C ASN A 3 7.27 -10.25 -6.38
N LYS A 4 7.59 -11.47 -6.84
CA LYS A 4 6.60 -12.40 -7.39
C LYS A 4 5.57 -12.80 -6.33
N SER A 5 6.02 -13.14 -5.13
CA SER A 5 5.14 -13.58 -4.05
C SER A 5 4.15 -12.48 -3.64
N ASP A 6 4.60 -11.23 -3.58
CA ASP A 6 3.73 -10.07 -3.29
C ASP A 6 2.67 -9.83 -4.37
N LEU A 7 3.04 -10.02 -5.65
CA LEU A 7 2.11 -9.89 -6.76
C LEU A 7 1.02 -10.97 -6.69
N LEU A 8 1.40 -12.23 -6.43
CA LEU A 8 0.46 -13.35 -6.30
C LEU A 8 -0.46 -13.19 -5.09
N ALA A 9 0.05 -12.65 -3.98
CA ALA A 9 -0.73 -12.38 -2.77
C ALA A 9 -1.94 -11.47 -3.05
N SER A 10 -1.84 -10.57 -4.04
CA SER A 10 -2.96 -9.70 -4.42
C SER A 10 -4.15 -10.44 -5.05
N TYR A 11 -3.89 -11.60 -5.67
CA TYR A 11 -4.88 -12.51 -6.23
C TYR A 11 -5.26 -13.65 -5.26
N LYS A 12 -4.67 -13.68 -4.06
CA LYS A 12 -4.87 -14.72 -3.03
C LYS A 12 -4.48 -16.12 -3.52
N VAL A 13 -3.46 -16.20 -4.35
CA VAL A 13 -2.90 -17.47 -4.86
C VAL A 13 -1.45 -17.61 -4.43
N GLU A 14 -0.98 -18.85 -4.33
CA GLU A 14 0.42 -19.16 -3.99
C GLU A 14 1.25 -19.46 -5.23
N SER A 15 0.62 -19.93 -6.31
CA SER A 15 1.26 -20.23 -7.58
C SER A 15 0.67 -19.45 -8.74
N THR A 16 1.50 -19.13 -9.73
CA THR A 16 1.04 -18.58 -11.02
C THR A 16 0.12 -19.54 -11.77
N LYS A 17 0.15 -20.84 -11.42
CA LYS A 17 -0.73 -21.86 -12.01
C LYS A 17 -2.17 -21.77 -11.52
N ASP A 18 -2.39 -21.13 -10.38
CA ASP A 18 -3.72 -21.04 -9.74
C ASP A 18 -4.48 -19.77 -10.15
N LEU A 19 -3.89 -18.94 -11.03
CA LEU A 19 -4.51 -17.75 -11.58
C LEU A 19 -5.57 -18.15 -12.62
N THR A 20 -6.72 -17.48 -12.58
CA THR A 20 -7.72 -17.61 -13.65
C THR A 20 -7.26 -16.86 -14.90
N ASP A 21 -7.83 -17.18 -16.07
CA ASP A 21 -7.50 -16.47 -17.33
C ASP A 21 -7.67 -14.95 -17.19
N LYS A 22 -8.70 -14.52 -16.46
CA LYS A 22 -8.94 -13.11 -16.16
C LYS A 22 -7.85 -12.50 -15.28
N ASP A 23 -7.40 -13.24 -14.26
CA ASP A 23 -6.32 -12.76 -13.38
C ASP A 23 -4.99 -12.67 -14.13
N ILE A 24 -4.76 -13.57 -15.09
CA ILE A 24 -3.60 -13.53 -15.99
C ILE A 24 -3.63 -12.28 -16.86
N ASP A 25 -4.78 -11.96 -17.49
CA ASP A 25 -4.94 -10.74 -18.28
C ASP A 25 -4.68 -9.47 -17.45
N GLU A 26 -5.24 -9.39 -16.24
CA GLU A 26 -5.02 -8.28 -15.30
C GLU A 26 -3.55 -8.18 -14.89
N LEU A 27 -2.91 -9.32 -14.61
CA LEU A 27 -1.49 -9.38 -14.26
C LEU A 27 -0.59 -8.94 -15.41
N ILE A 28 -0.90 -9.30 -16.66
CA ILE A 28 -0.13 -8.86 -17.84
C ILE A 28 -0.19 -7.33 -17.96
N VAL A 29 -1.38 -6.74 -17.85
CA VAL A 29 -1.56 -5.28 -17.91
C VAL A 29 -0.77 -4.60 -16.79
N ARG A 30 -0.85 -5.13 -15.57
CA ARG A 30 -0.12 -4.61 -14.41
C ARG A 30 1.39 -4.67 -14.61
N LEU A 31 1.93 -5.79 -15.08
CA LEU A 31 3.37 -5.96 -15.32
C LEU A 31 3.89 -4.99 -16.40
N ARG A 32 3.11 -4.73 -17.45
CA ARG A 32 3.47 -3.75 -18.48
C ARG A 32 3.59 -2.34 -17.89
N GLN A 33 2.61 -1.91 -17.11
CA GLN A 33 2.65 -0.61 -16.43
C GLN A 33 3.86 -0.48 -15.49
N MET A 34 4.22 -1.56 -14.77
CA MET A 34 5.41 -1.57 -13.92
C MET A 34 6.70 -1.37 -14.71
N LEU A 35 6.83 -2.00 -15.88
CA LEU A 35 7.99 -1.83 -16.76
C LEU A 35 8.09 -0.38 -17.27
N GLU A 36 6.97 0.21 -17.66
CA GLU A 36 6.91 1.61 -18.08
C GLU A 36 7.33 2.55 -16.95
N HIS A 37 6.79 2.36 -15.74
CA HIS A 37 7.11 3.18 -14.57
C HIS A 37 8.57 3.03 -14.11
N LYS A 38 9.14 1.82 -14.19
CA LYS A 38 10.56 1.56 -13.88
C LYS A 38 11.51 2.32 -14.79
N THR A 39 11.10 2.59 -16.02
CA THR A 39 11.91 3.39 -16.96
C THR A 39 11.89 4.89 -16.58
N GLN A 40 10.90 5.33 -15.80
CA GLN A 40 10.75 6.71 -15.31
C GLN A 40 11.23 6.94 -13.86
N GLU A 41 11.86 5.94 -13.24
CA GLU A 41 12.15 5.89 -11.79
C GLU A 41 13.11 6.98 -11.24
N ASN A 42 13.66 7.84 -12.10
CA ASN A 42 14.55 8.92 -11.69
C ASN A 42 13.84 10.13 -11.06
N ASP A 43 12.50 10.14 -11.01
CA ASP A 43 11.76 11.29 -10.52
C ASP A 43 11.94 11.49 -8.99
N LYS A 44 12.59 12.59 -8.62
CA LYS A 44 12.79 13.01 -7.22
C LYS A 44 11.47 13.09 -6.47
N GLN A 45 10.39 13.44 -7.18
CA GLN A 45 9.05 13.55 -6.60
C GLN A 45 8.53 12.20 -6.08
N LEU A 46 8.74 11.10 -6.82
CA LEU A 46 8.33 9.77 -6.38
C LEU A 46 9.01 9.37 -5.06
N ARG A 47 10.31 9.63 -4.94
CA ARG A 47 11.06 9.33 -3.70
C ARG A 47 10.50 10.10 -2.50
N THR A 48 10.21 11.39 -2.68
CA THR A 48 9.62 12.22 -1.63
C THR A 48 8.24 11.70 -1.22
N TRP A 49 7.36 11.39 -2.17
CA TRP A 49 6.02 10.89 -1.85
C TRP A 49 6.03 9.52 -1.18
N ARG A 50 6.90 8.59 -1.62
CA ARG A 50 7.09 7.31 -0.94
C ARG A 50 7.52 7.50 0.52
N SER A 51 8.47 8.40 0.78
CA SER A 51 8.91 8.71 2.14
C SER A 51 7.78 9.29 3.01
N ASN A 52 6.96 10.19 2.46
CA ASN A 52 5.81 10.77 3.16
C ASN A 52 4.77 9.71 3.53
N ILE A 53 4.45 8.80 2.59
CA ILE A 53 3.52 7.69 2.84
C ILE A 53 4.06 6.77 3.93
N LEU A 54 5.34 6.38 3.86
CA LEU A 54 5.96 5.52 4.87
C LEU A 54 5.95 6.16 6.26
N THR A 55 6.23 7.47 6.34
CA THR A 55 6.14 8.22 7.60
C THR A 55 4.73 8.18 8.19
N LEU A 56 3.70 8.33 7.36
CA LEU A 56 2.31 8.26 7.80
C LEU A 56 1.91 6.83 8.23
N LEU A 57 2.32 5.81 7.48
CA LEU A 57 2.09 4.41 7.84
C LEU A 57 2.74 4.05 9.18
N ASN A 58 3.97 4.51 9.42
CA ASN A 58 4.65 4.34 10.70
C ASN A 58 3.85 4.96 11.86
N LYS A 59 3.30 6.18 11.68
CA LYS A 59 2.44 6.82 12.68
C LYS A 59 1.15 6.04 12.95
N MET A 60 0.64 5.32 11.95
CA MET A 60 -0.51 4.43 12.07
C MET A 60 -0.15 3.04 12.66
N GLY A 61 1.12 2.79 13.01
CA GLY A 61 1.59 1.50 13.54
C GLY A 61 1.85 0.42 12.47
N ILE A 62 1.91 0.82 11.20
CA ILE A 62 2.21 -0.05 10.06
C ILE A 62 3.63 0.28 9.59
N TYR A 63 4.60 -0.39 10.19
CA TYR A 63 6.03 -0.14 9.95
C TYR A 63 6.73 -1.37 9.38
N VAL A 64 7.81 -1.12 8.65
CA VAL A 64 8.75 -2.14 8.18
C VAL A 64 9.53 -2.62 9.41
N THR A 65 9.57 -3.94 9.63
CA THR A 65 10.27 -4.53 10.79
C THR A 65 11.48 -5.31 10.30
N ASN A 66 12.70 -4.90 10.65
CA ASN A 66 13.94 -5.60 10.23
C ASN A 66 14.05 -5.83 8.72
N GLY A 67 13.55 -4.90 7.90
CA GLY A 67 13.53 -5.04 6.44
C GLY A 67 12.40 -5.89 5.88
N ASP A 68 11.50 -6.41 6.72
CA ASP A 68 10.28 -7.10 6.29
C ASP A 68 9.20 -6.10 5.87
N TRP A 69 8.83 -6.19 4.59
CA TRP A 69 7.81 -5.35 3.95
C TRP A 69 6.42 -5.99 3.94
N SER A 70 6.28 -7.25 4.38
CA SER A 70 5.04 -8.03 4.26
C SER A 70 3.83 -7.32 4.86
N LYS A 71 3.99 -6.72 6.05
CA LYS A 71 2.91 -5.98 6.72
C LYS A 71 2.47 -4.74 5.94
N VAL A 72 3.43 -4.00 5.37
CA VAL A 72 3.16 -2.81 4.55
C VAL A 72 2.50 -3.22 3.23
N ASN A 73 3.05 -4.25 2.57
CA ASN A 73 2.55 -4.77 1.31
C ASN A 73 1.12 -5.29 1.45
N GLN A 74 0.85 -6.13 2.45
CA GLN A 74 -0.47 -6.68 2.72
C GLN A 74 -1.51 -5.57 2.97
N PHE A 75 -1.13 -4.52 3.69
CA PHE A 75 -2.01 -3.38 3.94
C PHE A 75 -2.32 -2.60 2.65
N LEU A 76 -1.30 -2.30 1.83
CA LEU A 76 -1.47 -1.53 0.60
C LEU A 76 -2.17 -2.32 -0.52
N LEU A 77 -1.91 -3.63 -0.61
CA LEU A 77 -2.56 -4.55 -1.56
C LEU A 77 -4.06 -4.72 -1.32
N ASN A 78 -4.57 -4.31 -0.17
CA ASN A 78 -6.01 -4.32 0.06
C ASN A 78 -6.70 -3.33 -0.90
N LYS A 79 -7.65 -3.81 -1.72
CA LYS A 79 -8.45 -2.99 -2.66
C LYS A 79 -9.19 -1.84 -1.98
N LYS A 80 -9.52 -1.96 -0.68
CA LYS A 80 -10.13 -0.88 0.10
C LYS A 80 -9.15 0.25 0.42
N ILE A 81 -7.84 0.04 0.29
CA ILE A 81 -6.78 1.03 0.51
C ILE A 81 -6.25 1.54 -0.83
N SER A 82 -5.42 0.74 -1.52
CA SER A 82 -4.85 1.07 -2.83
C SER A 82 -5.01 -0.07 -3.83
N GLY A 83 -4.81 -1.32 -3.39
CA GLY A 83 -4.79 -2.49 -4.27
C GLY A 83 -3.46 -2.67 -5.02
N LYS A 84 -2.48 -1.79 -4.78
CA LYS A 84 -1.17 -1.76 -5.45
C LYS A 84 -0.05 -1.59 -4.43
N LEU A 85 1.13 -2.08 -4.78
CA LEU A 85 2.35 -1.94 -3.99
C LEU A 85 2.94 -0.54 -4.16
N LEU A 86 3.76 -0.11 -3.19
CA LEU A 86 4.30 1.25 -3.14
C LEU A 86 5.18 1.61 -4.34
N TYR A 87 5.85 0.63 -4.92
CA TYR A 87 6.73 0.82 -6.07
C TYR A 87 5.97 0.83 -7.42
N GLU A 88 4.73 0.33 -7.45
CA GLU A 88 3.90 0.30 -8.67
C GLU A 88 3.16 1.61 -8.91
N MET A 89 2.92 2.38 -7.85
CA MET A 89 2.11 3.58 -7.89
C MET A 89 2.82 4.76 -8.59
N SER A 90 2.03 5.54 -9.34
CA SER A 90 2.44 6.85 -9.86
C SER A 90 2.37 7.94 -8.79
N VAL A 91 2.90 9.13 -9.09
CA VAL A 91 2.86 10.28 -8.17
C VAL A 91 1.42 10.67 -7.79
N ASP A 92 0.50 10.66 -8.76
CA ASP A 92 -0.90 11.03 -8.51
C ASP A 92 -1.63 9.98 -7.68
N GLU A 93 -1.35 8.68 -7.91
CA GLU A 93 -1.86 7.60 -7.07
C GLU A 93 -1.32 7.71 -5.63
N MET A 94 -0.04 8.06 -5.47
CA MET A 94 0.56 8.30 -4.15
C MET A 94 -0.11 9.47 -3.42
N LYS A 95 -0.40 10.58 -4.11
CA LYS A 95 -1.12 11.72 -3.51
C LYS A 95 -2.52 11.33 -3.05
N GLN A 96 -3.25 10.56 -3.87
CA GLN A 96 -4.58 10.05 -3.52
C GLN A 96 -4.53 9.12 -2.31
N LEU A 97 -3.59 8.17 -2.30
CA LEU A 97 -3.36 7.27 -1.18
C LEU A 97 -3.04 8.07 0.10
N TYR A 98 -2.14 9.05 0.01
CA TYR A 98 -1.76 9.86 1.17
C TYR A 98 -2.96 10.58 1.80
N ARG A 99 -3.81 11.20 0.99
CA ARG A 99 -5.06 11.83 1.47
C ARG A 99 -5.98 10.83 2.15
N LYS A 100 -6.12 9.63 1.57
CA LYS A 100 -6.93 8.55 2.13
C LYS A 100 -6.40 8.08 3.48
N LEU A 101 -5.09 7.89 3.61
CA LEU A 101 -4.44 7.51 4.86
C LEU A 101 -4.62 8.59 5.93
N LEU A 102 -4.53 9.87 5.58
CA LEU A 102 -4.81 10.97 6.51
C LEU A 102 -6.23 10.92 7.05
N MET A 103 -7.22 10.65 6.19
CA MET A 103 -8.61 10.50 6.63
C MET A 103 -8.80 9.30 7.56
N ILE A 104 -8.17 8.17 7.26
CA ILE A 104 -8.24 6.97 8.12
C ILE A 104 -7.59 7.26 9.48
N HIS A 105 -6.38 7.82 9.49
CA HIS A 105 -5.65 8.18 10.69
C HIS A 105 -6.40 9.23 11.54
N GLY A 106 -7.01 10.23 10.90
CA GLY A 106 -7.83 11.23 11.58
C GLY A 106 -9.05 10.61 12.26
N LYS A 107 -9.75 9.70 11.56
CA LYS A 107 -10.88 8.96 12.15
C LYS A 107 -10.47 8.10 13.34
N GLN A 108 -9.33 7.42 13.25
CA GLN A 108 -8.78 6.62 14.35
C GLN A 108 -8.48 7.48 15.59
N GLN A 109 -7.85 8.64 15.42
CA GLN A 109 -7.58 9.55 16.53
C GLN A 109 -8.86 10.05 17.20
N VAL A 110 -9.88 10.43 16.42
CA VAL A 110 -11.18 10.87 16.97
C VAL A 110 -11.85 9.77 17.79
N GLN A 111 -11.77 8.51 17.35
CA GLN A 111 -12.31 7.38 18.12
C GLN A 111 -11.56 7.16 19.43
N ILE A 112 -10.22 7.18 19.39
CA ILE A 112 -9.37 7.05 20.58
C ILE A 112 -9.70 8.15 21.59
N SER A 113 -9.83 9.40 21.15
CA SER A 113 -10.22 10.51 22.03
C SER A 113 -11.58 10.31 22.68
N LYS A 114 -12.59 9.83 21.93
CA LYS A 114 -13.92 9.54 22.47
C LYS A 114 -13.90 8.43 23.52
N GLU A 115 -13.18 7.34 23.25
CA GLU A 115 -13.01 6.25 24.22
C GLU A 115 -12.29 6.70 25.49
N ASN A 116 -11.25 7.52 25.35
CA ASN A 116 -10.51 8.05 26.50
C ASN A 116 -11.39 8.94 27.38
N ILE A 117 -12.22 9.81 26.77
CA ILE A 117 -13.18 10.64 27.51
C ILE A 117 -14.18 9.76 28.27
N LEU A 118 -14.75 8.74 27.61
CA LEU A 118 -15.71 7.82 28.24
C LEU A 118 -15.11 7.05 29.43
N LYS A 119 -13.83 6.65 29.34
CA LYS A 119 -13.11 5.95 30.41
C LYS A 119 -12.80 6.83 31.62
N VAL A 120 -12.70 8.16 31.44
CA VAL A 120 -12.47 9.11 32.55
C VAL A 120 -13.78 9.47 33.26
N CYS A 121 -14.92 9.32 32.58
CA CYS A 121 -16.24 9.64 33.12
C CYS A 121 -16.96 8.46 33.81
N ASN A 122 -16.38 7.26 33.81
CA ASN A 122 -16.86 6.08 34.55
C ASN A 122 -15.91 5.74 35.70
#